data_AF-A0A964IEY5-F1
#
_entry.id   AF-A0A964IEY5-F1
#
_cell.length_a   1.000
_cell.length_b   1.000
_cell.length_c   1.000
_cell.angle_alpha   90.00
_cell.angle_beta   90.00
_cell.angle_gamma   90.00
#
_symmetry.space_group_name_H-M   'P 1'
#
loop_
_entity.id
_entity.type
_entity.pdbx_description
1 polymer ?
#
loop_
_entity_poly.entity_id
_entity_poly.type
_entity_poly.pdbx_seq_one_letter_code
_entity_poly.pdbx_strand_id
1 'polypeptide(L)'
;MQWEVWVFRVVFVGFVAGFAAQMATRWRLIQAAPNNFTLDHLGARLDRFVTEIIFQSRVISARKAVGIAHLAVFWGFVAFGGFTTVEMLRGLGLVDLTHTTPFVIYKKALIPFAAGVLIGIIGLGIRRAFVQPAGLGATVSKESLLIALLIALLMITYFVSFFYEQGLAGRINWWVHMLIILAFMVLVPNSKHLHLILSPATVFLKSPILGTVPNLDFEKEEVGLETVKDLPSKAVLDAFSCVECGRCQDNCPAFGTGKRLNPKTLILQNKDALLAGERDKKLVDVYDQDVLWQCTTCGACEQACPVGVEHLPTIIGARRGLVSNGEAPEFLTPLFTNLERRQNIWGLMYDQRAKFVQAATLETFDPAKHEYLIWLGCAGAFEADYQKSMRSLFDLLRAKGKTFGVLSKERCTGDVAKRTGNEYMYQELATQNIADLRASGVKKIVTSCPHCVKTIGHDYRMMGYEVEAVHSASLVEELTRDIMVEWRERENVTYHDPCYLGRYADVHAEPRALLERFGASITEPARHGDNPFCCGAGGGLLFEEHEFGKRISQERFEQLQKTGAGTVVMACPFCSIMLKGAQASTNAPVQMVDLMTWVDGKMKAVKPRCAPADAGQPQAETH
;
A
#
# COMPACT_ATOMS: atom_id res chain seq x y z
N MET A 1 -47.90 28.89 -11.76
CA MET A 1 -46.46 29.20 -11.72
C MET A 1 -45.97 29.52 -10.31
N GLN A 2 -46.53 30.50 -9.57
CA GLN A 2 -46.04 30.79 -8.21
C GLN A 2 -46.19 29.64 -7.20
N TRP A 3 -47.29 28.87 -7.26
CA TRP A 3 -47.49 27.73 -6.37
C TRP A 3 -46.48 26.59 -6.62
N GLU A 4 -46.08 26.35 -7.88
CA GLU A 4 -45.10 25.32 -8.24
C GLU A 4 -43.73 25.63 -7.62
N VAL A 5 -43.32 26.90 -7.66
CA VAL A 5 -42.09 27.38 -7.00
C VAL A 5 -42.15 27.19 -5.49
N TRP A 6 -43.29 27.50 -4.86
CA TRP A 6 -43.47 27.27 -3.42
C TRP A 6 -43.38 25.79 -3.05
N VAL A 7 -44.06 24.93 -3.81
CA VAL A 7 -43.97 23.47 -3.62
C VAL A 7 -42.52 23.02 -3.79
N PHE A 8 -41.82 23.49 -4.83
CA PHE A 8 -40.42 23.12 -5.07
C PHE A 8 -39.51 23.54 -3.92
N ARG A 9 -39.68 24.76 -3.38
CA ARG A 9 -38.92 25.25 -2.21
C ARG A 9 -39.13 24.36 -0.99
N VAL A 10 -40.37 23.99 -0.69
CA VAL A 10 -40.68 23.12 0.46
C VAL A 10 -40.03 21.74 0.28
N VAL A 11 -40.18 21.15 -0.91
CA VAL A 11 -39.55 19.85 -1.24
C VAL A 11 -38.03 19.96 -1.13
N PHE A 12 -37.42 20.98 -1.76
CA PHE A 12 -35.98 21.23 -1.72
C PHE A 12 -35.46 21.34 -0.29
N VAL A 13 -36.10 22.16 0.56
CA VAL A 13 -35.70 22.32 1.98
C VAL A 13 -35.77 20.99 2.72
N GLY A 14 -36.82 20.18 2.49
CA GLY A 14 -36.94 18.85 3.09
C GLY A 14 -35.78 17.92 2.72
N PHE A 15 -35.43 17.84 1.43
CA PHE A 15 -34.30 17.03 0.97
C PHE A 15 -32.95 17.57 1.47
N VAL A 16 -32.74 18.89 1.47
CA VAL A 16 -31.51 19.52 2.00
C VAL A 16 -31.36 19.25 3.48
N ALA A 17 -32.43 19.36 4.27
CA ALA A 17 -32.41 19.04 5.69
C ALA A 17 -32.05 17.56 5.92
N GLY A 18 -32.62 16.65 5.11
CA GLY A 18 -32.28 15.21 5.16
C GLY A 18 -30.81 14.93 4.85
N PHE A 19 -30.25 15.56 3.81
CA PHE A 19 -28.83 15.46 3.48
C PHE A 19 -27.94 16.04 4.58
N ALA A 20 -28.25 17.25 5.05
CA ALA A 20 -27.49 17.94 6.09
C ALA A 20 -27.48 17.15 7.40
N ALA A 21 -28.62 16.57 7.80
CA ALA A 21 -28.71 15.72 8.99
C ALA A 21 -27.81 14.49 8.87
N GLN A 22 -27.84 13.79 7.73
CA GLN A 22 -26.97 12.63 7.50
C GLN A 22 -25.49 13.01 7.54
N MET A 23 -25.11 14.12 6.90
CA MET A 23 -23.72 14.56 6.87
C MET A 23 -23.22 15.10 8.20
N ALA A 24 -24.07 15.81 8.95
CA ALA A 24 -23.76 16.24 10.30
C ALA A 24 -23.44 15.06 11.22
N THR A 25 -24.13 13.93 11.10
CA THR A 25 -23.81 12.72 11.89
C THR A 25 -22.40 12.21 11.61
N ARG A 26 -21.99 12.06 10.34
CA ARG A 26 -20.64 11.57 10.01
C ARG A 26 -19.58 12.59 10.42
N TRP A 27 -19.85 13.87 10.17
CA TRP A 27 -18.96 14.95 10.55
C TRP A 27 -18.72 14.99 12.06
N ARG A 28 -19.76 14.83 12.88
CA ARG A 28 -19.63 14.73 14.35
C ARG A 28 -18.80 13.53 14.77
N LEU A 29 -18.96 12.38 14.13
CA LEU A 29 -18.14 11.19 14.43
C LEU A 29 -16.66 11.41 14.08
N ILE A 30 -16.37 12.06 12.95
CA ILE A 30 -14.99 12.42 12.57
C ILE A 30 -14.40 13.44 13.55
N GLN A 31 -15.18 14.44 13.98
CA GLN A 31 -14.72 15.46 14.93
C GLN A 31 -14.55 14.93 16.36
N ALA A 32 -15.35 13.94 16.76
CA ALA A 32 -15.25 13.33 18.09
C ALA A 32 -14.07 12.35 18.22
N ALA A 33 -13.49 11.91 17.11
CA ALA A 33 -12.35 11.00 17.09
C ALA A 33 -11.03 11.73 17.38
N PRO A 34 -10.04 11.06 18.00
CA PRO A 34 -8.70 11.61 18.17
C PRO A 34 -8.12 12.10 16.83
N ASN A 35 -7.81 13.39 16.74
CA ASN A 35 -7.40 13.98 15.47
C ASN A 35 -5.97 13.56 15.10
N ASN A 36 -5.81 12.90 13.95
CA ASN A 36 -4.50 12.53 13.40
C ASN A 36 -4.31 13.00 11.95
N PHE A 37 -5.10 13.96 11.49
CA PHE A 37 -4.91 14.52 10.15
C PHE A 37 -3.61 15.32 10.08
N THR A 38 -2.81 15.05 9.05
CA THR A 38 -1.58 15.79 8.76
C THR A 38 -1.64 16.43 7.38
N LEU A 39 -1.05 17.62 7.27
CA LEU A 39 -0.94 18.41 6.04
C LEU A 39 0.52 18.56 5.60
N ASP A 40 1.37 17.64 6.03
CA ASP A 40 2.76 17.50 5.58
C ASP A 40 2.85 17.08 4.11
N HIS A 41 3.98 17.32 3.46
CA HIS A 41 4.22 16.92 2.05
C HIS A 41 3.10 17.37 1.08
N LEU A 42 2.64 18.62 1.18
CA LEU A 42 1.52 19.16 0.39
C LEU A 42 1.64 18.87 -1.11
N GLY A 43 2.84 19.02 -1.69
CA GLY A 43 3.07 18.74 -3.11
C GLY A 43 2.73 17.30 -3.50
N ALA A 44 3.21 16.32 -2.74
CA ALA A 44 2.91 14.90 -2.99
C ALA A 44 1.43 14.56 -2.77
N ARG A 45 0.76 15.21 -1.80
CA ARG A 45 -0.68 15.03 -1.56
C ARG A 45 -1.53 15.63 -2.68
N LEU A 46 -1.15 16.81 -3.18
CA LEU A 46 -1.82 17.45 -4.32
C LEU A 46 -1.62 16.65 -5.61
N ASP A 47 -0.40 16.18 -5.87
CA ASP A 47 -0.11 15.31 -7.01
C ASP A 47 -0.97 14.03 -6.94
N ARG A 48 -1.02 13.37 -5.77
CA ARG A 48 -1.88 12.21 -5.56
C ARG A 48 -3.37 12.53 -5.77
N PHE A 49 -3.84 13.67 -5.26
CA PHE A 49 -5.22 14.10 -5.48
C PHE A 49 -5.52 14.25 -6.97
N VAL A 50 -4.68 14.96 -7.71
CA VAL A 50 -4.87 15.18 -9.14
C VAL A 50 -4.81 13.86 -9.91
N THR A 51 -3.79 13.04 -9.66
CA THR A 51 -3.59 11.78 -10.38
C THR A 51 -4.65 10.72 -10.04
N GLU A 52 -5.01 10.57 -8.77
CA GLU A 52 -5.90 9.50 -8.30
C GLU A 52 -7.39 9.88 -8.26
N ILE A 53 -7.74 11.17 -8.10
CA ILE A 53 -9.16 11.64 -8.11
C ILE A 53 -9.55 12.19 -9.47
N ILE A 54 -8.79 13.15 -10.00
CA ILE A 54 -9.15 13.86 -11.25
C ILE A 54 -8.92 12.98 -12.48
N PHE A 55 -7.77 12.28 -12.52
CA PHE A 55 -7.43 11.37 -13.62
C PHE A 55 -7.72 9.90 -13.31
N GLN A 56 -8.11 9.57 -12.07
CA GLN A 56 -8.49 8.22 -11.64
C GLN A 56 -7.47 7.13 -12.01
N SER A 57 -6.18 7.46 -11.93
CA SER A 57 -5.07 6.59 -12.34
C SER A 57 -5.16 5.19 -11.71
N ARG A 58 -5.50 5.11 -10.41
CA ARG A 58 -5.72 3.87 -9.64
C ARG A 58 -6.90 3.04 -10.15
N VAL A 59 -7.97 3.69 -10.59
CA VAL A 59 -9.16 2.98 -11.10
C VAL A 59 -8.84 2.37 -12.46
N ILE A 60 -8.18 3.15 -13.33
CA ILE A 60 -7.80 2.79 -14.69
C ILE A 60 -6.70 1.72 -14.72
N SER A 61 -5.63 1.89 -13.95
CA SER A 61 -4.49 0.96 -13.93
C SER A 61 -4.91 -0.46 -13.59
N ALA A 62 -5.86 -0.61 -12.67
CA ALA A 62 -6.38 -1.91 -12.27
C ALA A 62 -7.27 -2.56 -13.35
N ARG A 63 -8.11 -1.79 -14.05
CA ARG A 63 -9.07 -2.29 -15.05
C ARG A 63 -9.34 -1.21 -16.10
N LYS A 64 -8.51 -1.14 -17.14
CA LYS A 64 -8.52 -0.06 -18.15
C LYS A 64 -9.93 0.32 -18.65
N ALA A 65 -10.66 -0.62 -19.25
CA ALA A 65 -11.99 -0.34 -19.82
C ALA A 65 -13.00 0.18 -18.77
N VAL A 66 -13.02 -0.43 -17.58
CA VAL A 66 -13.94 -0.08 -16.49
C VAL A 66 -13.57 1.28 -15.90
N GLY A 67 -12.27 1.54 -15.75
CA GLY A 67 -11.76 2.81 -15.26
C GLY A 67 -12.03 3.95 -16.24
N ILE A 68 -11.89 3.74 -17.54
CA ILE A 68 -12.25 4.74 -18.55
C ILE A 68 -13.76 5.05 -18.51
N ALA A 69 -14.60 4.03 -18.42
CA ALA A 69 -16.04 4.23 -18.25
C ALA A 69 -16.37 5.00 -16.95
N HIS A 70 -15.69 4.67 -15.85
CA HIS A 70 -15.85 5.38 -14.58
C HIS A 70 -15.37 6.84 -14.65
N LEU A 71 -14.27 7.11 -15.35
CA LEU A 71 -13.75 8.46 -15.57
C LEU A 71 -14.73 9.30 -16.41
N ALA A 72 -15.31 8.70 -17.45
CA ALA A 72 -16.34 9.35 -18.26
C ALA A 72 -17.60 9.69 -17.44
N VAL A 73 -18.01 8.79 -16.55
CA VAL A 73 -19.12 9.04 -15.62
C VAL A 73 -18.76 10.19 -14.67
N PHE A 74 -17.58 10.19 -14.07
CA PHE A 74 -17.12 11.27 -13.16
C PHE A 74 -17.12 12.64 -13.83
N TRP A 75 -16.46 12.78 -14.99
CA TRP A 75 -16.45 14.05 -15.72
C TRP A 75 -17.82 14.43 -16.27
N GLY A 76 -18.67 13.45 -16.57
CA GLY A 76 -20.09 13.67 -16.84
C GLY A 76 -20.76 14.37 -15.66
N PHE A 77 -20.67 13.83 -14.44
CA PHE A 77 -21.24 14.48 -13.25
C PHE A 77 -20.69 15.87 -12.97
N VAL A 78 -19.37 16.06 -13.10
CA VAL A 78 -18.73 17.39 -12.95
C VAL A 78 -19.30 18.36 -13.98
N ALA A 79 -19.38 17.95 -15.25
CA ALA A 79 -19.93 18.76 -16.31
C ALA A 79 -21.43 19.04 -16.10
N PHE A 80 -22.22 18.11 -15.57
CA PHE A 80 -23.65 18.30 -15.28
C PHE A 80 -23.92 19.14 -14.01
N GLY A 81 -22.92 19.37 -13.16
CA GLY A 81 -23.06 20.19 -11.96
C GLY A 81 -23.53 21.62 -12.25
N GLY A 82 -22.98 22.25 -13.30
CA GLY A 82 -23.43 23.58 -13.73
C GLY A 82 -24.86 23.58 -14.29
N PHE A 83 -25.22 22.58 -15.09
CA PHE A 83 -26.59 22.43 -15.62
C PHE A 83 -27.60 22.29 -14.49
N THR A 84 -27.30 21.40 -13.54
CA THR A 84 -28.12 21.16 -12.34
C THR A 84 -28.28 22.44 -11.53
N THR A 85 -27.19 23.20 -11.35
CA THR A 85 -27.21 24.45 -10.59
C THR A 85 -28.16 25.48 -11.21
N VAL A 86 -28.10 25.68 -12.54
CA VAL A 86 -28.97 26.64 -13.23
C VAL A 86 -30.44 26.22 -13.18
N GLU A 87 -30.76 24.95 -13.43
CA GLU A 87 -32.13 24.44 -13.35
C GLU A 87 -32.68 24.49 -11.91
N MET A 88 -31.83 24.25 -10.91
CA MET A 88 -32.21 24.39 -9.49
C MET A 88 -32.52 25.83 -9.12
N LEU A 89 -31.70 26.80 -9.55
CA LEU A 89 -31.92 28.23 -9.31
C LEU A 89 -33.24 28.71 -9.95
N ARG A 90 -33.54 28.23 -11.15
CA ARG A 90 -34.82 28.45 -11.83
C ARG A 90 -35.98 27.86 -11.02
N GLY A 91 -35.87 26.62 -10.58
CA GLY A 91 -36.89 25.94 -9.76
C GLY A 91 -37.18 26.65 -8.44
N LEU A 92 -36.14 27.19 -7.79
CA LEU A 92 -36.27 27.99 -6.57
C LEU A 92 -36.85 29.39 -6.82
N GLY A 93 -36.99 29.80 -8.08
CA GLY A 93 -37.44 31.13 -8.49
C GLY A 93 -36.47 32.24 -8.07
N LEU A 94 -35.16 31.93 -8.03
CA LEU A 94 -34.11 32.89 -7.67
C LEU A 94 -33.59 33.62 -8.90
N VAL A 95 -33.12 32.86 -9.90
CA VAL A 95 -32.60 33.37 -11.17
C VAL A 95 -32.92 32.35 -12.26
N ASP A 96 -33.40 32.81 -13.41
CA ASP A 96 -33.59 31.97 -14.59
C ASP A 96 -32.59 32.35 -15.69
N LEU A 97 -31.52 31.54 -15.83
CA LEU A 97 -30.52 31.69 -16.89
C LEU A 97 -30.78 30.76 -18.08
N THR A 98 -31.87 29.97 -18.06
CA THR A 98 -32.09 28.89 -19.04
C THR A 98 -32.32 29.40 -20.45
N HIS A 99 -32.78 30.64 -20.58
CA HIS A 99 -33.00 31.31 -21.86
C HIS A 99 -31.75 32.01 -22.42
N THR A 100 -30.67 32.13 -21.65
CA THR A 100 -29.48 32.85 -22.07
C THR A 100 -28.70 32.05 -23.13
N THR A 101 -28.14 32.74 -24.13
CA THR A 101 -27.33 32.10 -25.18
C THR A 101 -26.16 31.26 -24.62
N PRO A 102 -25.38 31.73 -23.61
CA PRO A 102 -24.32 30.92 -23.02
C PRO A 102 -24.84 29.61 -22.43
N PHE A 103 -25.98 29.63 -21.73
CA PHE A 103 -26.54 28.41 -21.15
C PHE A 103 -27.06 27.45 -22.23
N VAL A 104 -27.69 27.94 -23.29
CA VAL A 104 -28.15 27.09 -24.41
C VAL A 104 -26.97 26.40 -25.10
N ILE A 105 -25.86 27.12 -25.30
CA ILE A 105 -24.63 26.54 -25.86
C ILE A 105 -24.08 25.48 -24.91
N TYR A 106 -23.98 25.79 -23.62
CA TYR A 106 -23.50 24.86 -22.61
C TYR A 106 -24.38 23.61 -22.49
N LYS A 107 -25.71 23.77 -22.48
CA LYS A 107 -26.68 22.66 -22.57
C LYS A 107 -26.36 21.79 -23.78
N LYS A 108 -26.24 22.33 -24.99
CA LYS A 108 -25.87 21.52 -26.17
C LYS A 108 -24.50 20.83 -26.02
N ALA A 109 -23.52 21.49 -25.41
CA ALA A 109 -22.19 20.91 -25.19
C ALA A 109 -22.20 19.70 -24.23
N LEU A 110 -23.23 19.53 -23.40
CA LEU A 110 -23.38 18.38 -22.50
C LEU A 110 -23.90 17.11 -23.19
N ILE A 111 -24.38 17.18 -24.44
CA ILE A 111 -24.87 16.03 -25.21
C ILE A 111 -23.87 14.85 -25.24
N PRO A 112 -22.60 15.02 -25.64
CA PRO A 112 -21.64 13.92 -25.65
C PRO A 112 -21.37 13.35 -24.25
N PHE A 113 -21.37 14.18 -23.20
CA PHE A 113 -21.24 13.72 -21.82
C PHE A 113 -22.44 12.87 -21.40
N ALA A 114 -23.66 13.30 -21.74
CA ALA A 114 -24.89 12.58 -21.42
C ALA A 114 -24.93 11.20 -22.08
N ALA A 115 -24.56 11.15 -23.37
CA ALA A 115 -24.45 9.90 -24.12
C ALA A 115 -23.38 8.98 -23.50
N GLY A 116 -22.21 9.53 -23.18
CA GLY A 116 -21.11 8.79 -22.55
C GLY A 116 -21.49 8.21 -21.19
N VAL A 117 -22.15 8.99 -20.32
CA VAL A 117 -22.66 8.53 -19.02
C VAL A 117 -23.70 7.43 -19.20
N LEU A 118 -24.66 7.60 -20.11
CA LEU A 118 -25.71 6.62 -20.36
C LEU A 118 -25.13 5.30 -20.87
N ILE A 119 -24.24 5.35 -21.86
CA ILE A 119 -23.53 4.17 -22.39
C ILE A 119 -22.69 3.51 -21.27
N GLY A 120 -21.96 4.31 -20.49
CA GLY A 120 -21.14 3.84 -19.39
C GLY A 120 -21.94 3.12 -18.31
N ILE A 121 -23.05 3.70 -17.86
CA ILE A 121 -23.92 3.10 -16.83
C ILE A 121 -24.62 1.85 -17.35
N ILE A 122 -25.11 1.85 -18.60
CA ILE A 122 -25.67 0.64 -19.22
C ILE A 122 -24.62 -0.46 -19.30
N GLY A 123 -23.41 -0.15 -19.79
CA GLY A 123 -22.32 -1.11 -19.87
C GLY A 123 -21.89 -1.67 -18.50
N LEU A 124 -21.80 -0.82 -17.49
CA LEU A 124 -21.51 -1.23 -16.10
C LEU A 124 -22.64 -2.07 -15.51
N GLY A 125 -23.89 -1.74 -15.81
CA GLY A 125 -25.09 -2.48 -15.40
C GLY A 125 -25.14 -3.87 -16.01
N ILE A 126 -24.96 -3.99 -17.33
CA ILE A 126 -24.88 -5.26 -18.06
C ILE A 126 -23.76 -6.13 -17.49
N ARG A 127 -22.56 -5.58 -17.37
CA ARG A 127 -21.42 -6.32 -16.79
C ARG A 127 -21.74 -6.83 -15.39
N ARG A 128 -22.43 -6.04 -14.58
CA ARG A 128 -22.77 -6.42 -13.20
C ARG A 128 -23.86 -7.48 -13.12
N ALA A 129 -24.79 -7.50 -14.07
CA ALA A 129 -25.84 -8.50 -14.16
C ALA A 129 -25.36 -9.85 -14.72
N PHE A 130 -24.39 -9.84 -15.65
CA PHE A 130 -23.97 -11.05 -16.39
C PHE A 130 -22.53 -11.51 -16.12
N VAL A 131 -21.62 -10.64 -15.69
CA VAL A 131 -20.18 -10.92 -15.47
C VAL A 131 -19.76 -10.39 -14.09
N GLN A 132 -20.31 -10.99 -13.03
CA GLN A 132 -20.11 -10.54 -11.65
C GLN A 132 -18.66 -10.76 -11.18
N PRO A 133 -17.92 -9.69 -10.81
CA PRO A 133 -16.59 -9.82 -10.22
C PRO A 133 -16.63 -10.48 -8.84
N ALA A 134 -15.67 -11.37 -8.56
CA ALA A 134 -15.56 -12.11 -7.29
C ALA A 134 -15.60 -11.20 -6.03
N GLY A 135 -14.99 -10.02 -6.07
CA GLY A 135 -14.94 -9.08 -4.94
C GLY A 135 -16.27 -8.43 -4.54
N LEU A 136 -17.34 -8.55 -5.34
CA LEU A 136 -18.67 -7.96 -5.08
C LEU A 136 -19.64 -8.91 -4.35
N GLY A 137 -19.19 -10.11 -3.97
CA GLY A 137 -20.04 -11.13 -3.32
C GLY A 137 -20.94 -11.86 -4.30
N ALA A 138 -21.86 -12.70 -3.81
CA ALA A 138 -22.73 -13.57 -4.62
C ALA A 138 -24.02 -12.88 -5.13
N THR A 139 -24.36 -11.69 -4.64
CA THR A 139 -25.62 -11.02 -4.97
C THR A 139 -25.41 -9.58 -5.45
N VAL A 140 -26.20 -9.17 -6.44
CA VAL A 140 -26.15 -7.79 -6.96
C VAL A 140 -26.78 -6.84 -5.94
N SER A 141 -26.00 -5.90 -5.40
CA SER A 141 -26.53 -4.88 -4.48
C SER A 141 -27.64 -4.05 -5.14
N LYS A 142 -28.86 -4.14 -4.58
CA LYS A 142 -30.08 -3.45 -5.02
C LYS A 142 -29.89 -1.93 -5.06
N GLU A 143 -29.19 -1.38 -4.08
CA GLU A 143 -28.84 0.05 -4.04
C GLU A 143 -28.06 0.50 -5.27
N SER A 144 -27.14 -0.34 -5.76
CA SER A 144 -26.36 0.03 -6.94
C SER A 144 -27.18 0.00 -8.23
N LEU A 145 -28.14 -0.93 -8.33
CA LEU A 145 -29.07 -0.98 -9.44
C LEU A 145 -30.02 0.22 -9.41
N LEU A 146 -30.52 0.58 -8.22
CA LEU A 146 -31.34 1.76 -8.02
C LEU A 146 -30.59 3.02 -8.45
N ILE A 147 -29.35 3.21 -7.95
CA ILE A 147 -28.54 4.36 -8.34
C ILE A 147 -28.26 4.37 -9.84
N ALA A 148 -27.82 3.26 -10.44
CA ALA A 148 -27.61 3.16 -11.88
C ALA A 148 -28.87 3.53 -12.70
N LEU A 149 -30.04 3.03 -12.28
CA LEU A 149 -31.33 3.37 -12.89
C LEU A 149 -31.61 4.88 -12.80
N LEU A 150 -31.42 5.48 -11.63
CA LEU A 150 -31.63 6.92 -11.45
C LEU A 150 -30.67 7.75 -12.32
N ILE A 151 -29.39 7.35 -12.46
CA ILE A 151 -28.44 8.04 -13.37
C ILE A 151 -28.91 7.93 -14.82
N ALA A 152 -29.32 6.73 -15.26
CA ALA A 152 -29.84 6.53 -16.61
C ALA A 152 -31.09 7.40 -16.87
N LEU A 153 -32.02 7.45 -15.92
CA LEU A 153 -33.21 8.30 -16.01
C LEU A 153 -32.87 9.80 -16.06
N LEU A 154 -31.84 10.26 -15.33
CA LEU A 154 -31.35 11.64 -15.45
C LEU A 154 -30.86 11.95 -16.87
N MET A 155 -30.09 11.05 -17.47
CA MET A 155 -29.61 11.26 -18.85
C MET A 155 -30.76 11.24 -19.86
N ILE A 156 -31.73 10.34 -19.69
CA ILE A 156 -32.92 10.26 -20.55
C ILE A 156 -33.76 11.52 -20.43
N THR A 157 -34.10 11.95 -19.21
CA THR A 157 -34.89 13.17 -18.99
C THR A 157 -34.18 14.43 -19.49
N TYR A 158 -32.84 14.45 -19.45
CA TYR A 158 -32.04 15.48 -20.12
C TYR A 158 -32.22 15.46 -21.65
N PHE A 159 -32.16 14.30 -22.32
CA PHE A 159 -32.42 14.20 -23.77
C PHE A 159 -33.85 14.59 -24.14
N VAL A 160 -34.83 14.16 -23.35
CA VAL A 160 -36.25 14.51 -23.53
C VAL A 160 -36.47 16.03 -23.48
N SER A 161 -35.64 16.76 -22.72
CA SER A 161 -35.73 18.22 -22.61
C SER A 161 -35.48 18.97 -23.93
N PHE A 162 -34.88 18.33 -24.95
CA PHE A 162 -34.70 18.92 -26.28
C PHE A 162 -35.93 18.78 -27.17
N PHE A 163 -36.80 17.80 -26.88
CA PHE A 163 -38.02 17.55 -27.65
C PHE A 163 -39.24 18.20 -27.00
N TYR A 164 -39.27 18.29 -25.67
CA TYR A 164 -40.41 18.78 -24.90
C TYR A 164 -39.97 19.88 -23.91
N GLU A 165 -39.67 21.07 -24.42
CA GLU A 165 -39.25 22.19 -23.58
C GLU A 165 -40.43 22.96 -22.96
N GLN A 166 -41.59 22.94 -23.61
CA GLN A 166 -42.77 23.73 -23.23
C GLN A 166 -44.00 22.86 -22.93
N GLY A 167 -45.00 23.45 -22.27
CA GLY A 167 -46.29 22.81 -22.01
C GLY A 167 -46.27 21.82 -20.83
N LEU A 168 -47.27 20.93 -20.78
CA LEU A 168 -47.42 19.97 -19.68
C LEU A 168 -46.29 18.92 -19.66
N ALA A 169 -45.92 18.38 -20.82
CA ALA A 169 -44.88 17.36 -20.93
C ALA A 169 -43.51 17.87 -20.46
N GLY A 170 -43.12 19.09 -20.84
CA GLY A 170 -41.87 19.69 -20.39
C GLY A 170 -41.83 19.94 -18.88
N ARG A 171 -42.95 20.41 -18.30
CA ARG A 171 -43.07 20.57 -16.84
C ARG A 171 -42.94 19.24 -16.10
N ILE A 172 -43.62 18.19 -16.59
CA ILE A 172 -43.52 16.85 -15.99
C ILE A 172 -42.07 16.36 -16.07
N ASN A 173 -41.42 16.45 -17.23
CA ASN A 173 -40.03 16.03 -17.40
C ASN A 173 -39.08 16.79 -16.45
N TRP A 174 -39.25 18.10 -16.30
CA TRP A 174 -38.47 18.91 -15.37
C TRP A 174 -38.66 18.46 -13.92
N TRP A 175 -39.90 18.26 -13.47
CA TRP A 175 -40.19 17.77 -12.12
C TRP A 175 -39.60 16.39 -11.87
N VAL A 176 -39.73 15.46 -12.83
CA VAL A 176 -39.11 14.13 -12.73
C VAL A 176 -37.59 14.26 -12.61
N HIS A 177 -36.97 15.06 -13.48
CA HIS A 177 -35.51 15.30 -13.44
C HIS A 177 -35.07 15.86 -12.08
N MET A 178 -35.75 16.89 -11.58
CA MET A 178 -35.42 17.52 -10.29
C MET A 178 -35.63 16.58 -9.12
N LEU A 179 -36.74 15.84 -9.08
CA LEU A 179 -37.01 14.89 -8.00
C LEU A 179 -35.98 13.76 -7.96
N ILE A 180 -35.47 13.31 -9.12
CA ILE A 180 -34.38 12.36 -9.17
C ILE A 180 -33.09 12.97 -8.58
N ILE A 181 -32.73 14.21 -8.94
CA ILE A 181 -31.57 14.92 -8.36
C ILE A 181 -31.70 15.06 -6.83
N LEU A 182 -32.87 15.47 -6.35
CA LEU A 182 -33.13 15.59 -4.92
C LEU A 182 -33.06 14.23 -4.21
N ALA A 183 -33.59 13.17 -4.84
CA ALA A 183 -33.45 11.81 -4.33
C ALA A 183 -31.97 11.38 -4.23
N PHE A 184 -31.14 11.67 -5.25
CA PHE A 184 -29.70 11.44 -5.18
C PHE A 184 -29.06 12.09 -3.96
N MET A 185 -29.41 13.35 -3.70
CA MET A 185 -28.88 14.10 -2.57
C MET A 185 -29.11 13.38 -1.24
N VAL A 186 -30.28 12.77 -1.01
CA VAL A 186 -30.57 12.04 0.24
C VAL A 186 -30.08 10.60 0.24
N LEU A 187 -29.98 9.94 -0.92
CA LEU A 187 -29.53 8.55 -1.04
C LEU A 187 -27.99 8.41 -0.95
N VAL A 188 -27.24 9.40 -1.42
CA VAL A 188 -25.77 9.35 -1.49
C VAL A 188 -25.13 9.13 -0.11
N PRO A 189 -25.45 9.90 0.95
CA PRO A 189 -24.73 9.78 2.23
C PRO A 189 -25.01 8.50 3.02
N ASN A 190 -26.10 7.81 2.71
CA ASN A 190 -26.47 6.51 3.31
C ASN A 190 -26.08 5.31 2.44
N SER A 191 -25.37 5.52 1.33
CA SER A 191 -24.93 4.43 0.46
C SER A 191 -23.41 4.45 0.27
N LYS A 192 -22.87 3.42 -0.36
CA LYS A 192 -21.46 3.38 -0.79
C LYS A 192 -21.08 4.45 -1.82
N HIS A 193 -22.03 5.26 -2.30
CA HIS A 193 -21.75 6.42 -3.16
C HIS A 193 -21.32 7.66 -2.37
N LEU A 194 -21.33 7.62 -1.03
CA LEU A 194 -20.77 8.69 -0.19
C LEU A 194 -19.29 8.99 -0.52
N HIS A 195 -18.58 8.03 -1.11
CA HIS A 195 -17.23 8.20 -1.64
C HIS A 195 -17.11 9.38 -2.63
N LEU A 196 -18.18 9.73 -3.35
CA LEU A 196 -18.19 10.90 -4.25
C LEU A 196 -17.87 12.21 -3.51
N ILE A 197 -18.21 12.26 -2.21
CA ILE A 197 -18.00 13.42 -1.34
C ILE A 197 -16.70 13.26 -0.54
N LEU A 198 -16.49 12.08 0.06
CA LEU A 198 -15.40 11.90 1.04
C LEU A 198 -14.07 11.44 0.43
N SER A 199 -14.07 10.65 -0.65
CA SER A 199 -12.82 10.13 -1.23
C SER A 199 -11.81 11.21 -1.63
N PRO A 200 -12.21 12.38 -2.16
CA PRO A 200 -11.25 13.45 -2.43
C PRO A 200 -10.46 13.88 -1.18
N ALA A 201 -11.14 14.04 -0.04
CA ALA A 201 -10.48 14.34 1.24
C ALA A 201 -9.65 13.16 1.74
N THR A 202 -10.16 11.93 1.61
CA THR A 202 -9.48 10.71 2.10
C THR A 202 -8.19 10.43 1.35
N VAL A 203 -8.18 10.55 0.02
CA VAL A 203 -6.97 10.38 -0.81
C VAL A 203 -5.95 11.48 -0.50
N PHE A 204 -6.41 12.72 -0.33
CA PHE A 204 -5.55 13.84 0.03
C PHE A 204 -4.91 13.66 1.42
N LEU A 205 -5.68 13.16 2.40
CA LEU A 205 -5.25 12.97 3.79
C LEU A 205 -4.50 11.65 4.05
N LYS A 206 -4.51 10.69 3.14
CA LYS A 206 -3.72 9.44 3.23
C LYS A 206 -2.23 9.73 3.46
N SER A 207 -1.57 8.94 4.33
CA SER A 207 -0.15 9.10 4.64
C SER A 207 0.72 9.10 3.37
N PRO A 208 1.78 9.94 3.29
CA PRO A 208 2.77 9.88 2.22
C PRO A 208 3.51 8.54 2.21
N ILE A 209 3.73 7.96 3.37
CA ILE A 209 4.53 6.75 3.55
C ILE A 209 3.62 5.62 4.05
N LEU A 210 3.70 4.47 3.37
CA LEU A 210 2.91 3.29 3.66
C LEU A 210 3.20 2.75 5.08
N GLY A 211 2.14 2.38 5.80
CA GLY A 211 2.26 1.76 7.13
C GLY A 211 2.88 2.67 8.19
N THR A 212 2.73 4.00 8.05
CA THR A 212 3.11 4.96 9.09
C THR A 212 2.21 4.79 10.30
N VAL A 213 2.82 4.51 11.45
CA VAL A 213 2.14 4.40 12.74
C VAL A 213 2.93 5.25 13.74
N PRO A 214 2.34 6.34 14.27
CA PRO A 214 3.00 7.18 15.28
C PRO A 214 3.48 6.36 16.48
N ASN A 215 4.49 6.84 17.19
CA ASN A 215 4.96 6.19 18.41
C ASN A 215 3.99 6.48 19.55
N LEU A 216 3.82 5.54 20.49
CA LEU A 216 3.03 5.79 21.69
C LEU A 216 3.81 6.72 22.64
N ASP A 217 3.10 7.64 23.26
CA ASP A 217 3.60 8.47 24.34
C ASP A 217 3.29 7.82 25.70
N PHE A 218 4.29 7.13 26.26
CA PHE A 218 4.14 6.44 27.54
C PHE A 218 3.98 7.41 28.73
N GLU A 219 4.40 8.68 28.60
CA GLU A 219 4.14 9.69 29.64
C GLU A 219 2.66 10.07 29.70
N LYS A 220 1.92 9.86 28.60
CA LYS A 220 0.47 10.03 28.52
C LYS A 220 -0.31 8.73 28.71
N GLU A 221 0.35 7.66 29.16
CA GLU A 221 -0.26 6.34 29.38
C GLU A 221 -0.93 5.77 28.12
N GLU A 222 -0.40 6.08 26.94
CA GLU A 222 -0.95 5.54 25.69
C GLU A 222 -0.66 4.05 25.53
N VAL A 223 -1.70 3.26 25.23
CA VAL A 223 -1.62 1.79 25.10
C VAL A 223 -1.88 1.27 23.67
N GLY A 224 -2.39 2.11 22.76
CA GLY A 224 -2.80 1.74 21.41
C GLY A 224 -4.28 1.96 21.16
N LEU A 225 -4.88 1.20 20.24
CA LEU A 225 -6.32 1.27 19.96
C LEU A 225 -7.01 0.08 20.64
N GLU A 226 -7.85 0.34 21.64
CA GLU A 226 -8.54 -0.73 22.38
C GLU A 226 -9.99 -0.87 21.94
N THR A 227 -10.65 0.27 21.73
CA THR A 227 -12.10 0.40 21.52
C THR A 227 -12.42 1.25 20.30
N VAL A 228 -13.68 1.26 19.88
CA VAL A 228 -14.15 2.03 18.71
C VAL A 228 -13.87 3.53 18.86
N LYS A 229 -13.96 4.10 20.07
CA LYS A 229 -13.67 5.52 20.32
C LYS A 229 -12.20 5.89 20.12
N ASP A 230 -11.29 4.93 20.16
CA ASP A 230 -9.85 5.18 19.99
C ASP A 230 -9.47 5.30 18.51
N LEU A 231 -10.35 4.85 17.60
CA LEU A 231 -10.14 5.00 16.15
C LEU A 231 -9.87 6.46 15.81
N PRO A 232 -8.71 6.78 15.21
CA PRO A 232 -8.37 8.16 14.93
C PRO A 232 -9.21 8.73 13.77
N SER A 233 -9.26 10.06 13.67
CA SER A 233 -10.11 10.77 12.70
C SER A 233 -9.92 10.29 11.25
N LYS A 234 -8.69 9.93 10.85
CA LYS A 234 -8.43 9.32 9.53
C LYS A 234 -9.04 7.92 9.38
N ALA A 235 -9.00 7.07 10.40
CA ALA A 235 -9.64 5.75 10.35
C ALA A 235 -11.17 5.86 10.29
N VAL A 236 -11.75 6.85 10.99
CA VAL A 236 -13.19 7.16 10.91
C VAL A 236 -13.57 7.67 9.52
N LEU A 237 -12.78 8.57 8.93
CA LEU A 237 -12.97 9.03 7.55
C LEU A 237 -12.88 7.86 6.54
N ASP A 238 -11.93 6.95 6.75
CA ASP A 238 -11.75 5.75 5.93
C ASP A 238 -12.96 4.82 5.96
N ALA A 239 -13.55 4.61 7.14
CA ALA A 239 -14.76 3.82 7.33
C ALA A 239 -15.94 4.34 6.48
N PHE A 240 -16.08 5.67 6.38
CA PHE A 240 -17.13 6.31 5.57
C PHE A 240 -16.79 6.49 4.09
N SER A 241 -15.52 6.28 3.71
CA SER A 241 -15.05 6.43 2.32
C SER A 241 -15.03 5.11 1.54
N CYS A 242 -15.15 3.98 2.24
CA CYS A 242 -15.12 2.66 1.61
C CYS A 242 -16.24 2.49 0.58
N VAL A 243 -15.86 2.11 -0.65
CA VAL A 243 -16.77 1.87 -1.79
C VAL A 243 -17.18 0.40 -1.95
N GLU A 244 -16.76 -0.46 -1.03
CA GLU A 244 -17.09 -1.89 -1.03
C GLU A 244 -16.65 -2.64 -2.31
N CYS A 245 -15.63 -2.14 -3.01
CA CYS A 245 -15.24 -2.67 -4.33
C CYS A 245 -14.47 -4.00 -4.28
N GLY A 246 -14.02 -4.43 -3.09
CA GLY A 246 -13.32 -5.70 -2.89
C GLY A 246 -11.86 -5.74 -3.35
N ARG A 247 -11.28 -4.66 -3.86
CA ARG A 247 -9.89 -4.66 -4.36
C ARG A 247 -8.88 -5.00 -3.27
N CYS A 248 -9.08 -4.48 -2.06
CA CYS A 248 -8.22 -4.79 -0.92
C CYS A 248 -8.34 -6.26 -0.49
N GLN A 249 -9.53 -6.84 -0.60
CA GLN A 249 -9.80 -8.26 -0.37
C GLN A 249 -9.10 -9.13 -1.41
N ASP A 250 -9.31 -8.86 -2.70
CA ASP A 250 -8.77 -9.65 -3.82
C ASP A 250 -7.23 -9.66 -3.83
N ASN A 251 -6.59 -8.58 -3.37
CA ASN A 251 -5.14 -8.47 -3.34
C ASN A 251 -4.51 -8.93 -2.01
N CYS A 252 -5.30 -9.16 -0.97
CA CYS A 252 -4.84 -9.61 0.34
C CYS A 252 -4.30 -11.05 0.26
N PRO A 253 -3.01 -11.28 0.53
CA PRO A 253 -2.43 -12.62 0.51
C PRO A 253 -3.06 -13.56 1.54
N ALA A 254 -3.47 -13.02 2.69
CA ALA A 254 -4.14 -13.81 3.72
C ALA A 254 -5.52 -14.27 3.23
N PHE A 255 -6.36 -13.34 2.76
CA PHE A 255 -7.67 -13.68 2.21
C PHE A 255 -7.56 -14.68 1.05
N GLY A 256 -6.63 -14.43 0.11
CA GLY A 256 -6.43 -15.28 -1.07
C GLY A 256 -5.95 -16.70 -0.76
N THR A 257 -5.51 -16.97 0.47
CA THR A 257 -5.09 -18.30 0.94
C THR A 257 -6.10 -18.95 1.89
N GLY A 258 -7.31 -18.39 1.97
CA GLY A 258 -8.41 -18.93 2.78
C GLY A 258 -8.38 -18.50 4.24
N LYS A 259 -7.55 -17.52 4.63
CA LYS A 259 -7.56 -16.95 5.99
C LYS A 259 -8.77 -16.06 6.23
N ARG A 260 -9.09 -15.82 7.51
CA ARG A 260 -10.24 -15.01 7.95
C ARG A 260 -10.09 -13.52 7.62
N LEU A 261 -8.85 -13.01 7.58
CA LEU A 261 -8.58 -11.60 7.32
C LEU A 261 -9.17 -11.14 5.97
N ASN A 262 -10.20 -10.31 6.06
CA ASN A 262 -10.76 -9.56 4.94
C ASN A 262 -10.63 -8.05 5.21
N PRO A 263 -9.68 -7.35 4.55
CA PRO A 263 -9.46 -5.92 4.78
C PRO A 263 -10.70 -5.06 4.48
N LYS A 264 -11.54 -5.44 3.51
CA LYS A 264 -12.79 -4.72 3.21
C LYS A 264 -13.75 -4.81 4.40
N THR A 265 -13.98 -6.03 4.91
CA THR A 265 -14.92 -6.26 5.99
C THR A 265 -14.50 -5.55 7.27
N LEU A 266 -13.20 -5.53 7.60
CA LEU A 266 -12.67 -4.79 8.75
C LEU A 266 -13.10 -3.31 8.74
N ILE A 267 -12.98 -2.64 7.59
CA ILE A 267 -13.36 -1.22 7.44
C ILE A 267 -14.88 -1.02 7.52
N LEU A 268 -15.67 -1.98 7.01
CA LEU A 268 -17.12 -1.92 7.11
C LEU A 268 -17.63 -2.17 8.53
N GLN A 269 -17.01 -3.10 9.26
CA GLN A 269 -17.34 -3.34 10.66
C GLN A 269 -17.04 -2.10 11.52
N ASN A 270 -15.98 -1.34 11.21
CA ASN A 270 -15.76 -0.02 11.82
C ASN A 270 -16.89 0.95 11.56
N LYS A 271 -17.29 1.09 10.29
CA LYS A 271 -18.40 1.95 9.89
C LYS A 271 -19.68 1.60 10.66
N ASP A 272 -19.98 0.31 10.76
CA ASP A 272 -21.20 -0.17 11.41
C ASP A 272 -21.17 0.08 12.93
N ALA A 273 -20.06 -0.21 13.60
CA ALA A 273 -19.88 0.08 15.03
C ALA A 273 -19.95 1.59 15.35
N LEU A 274 -19.36 2.43 14.49
CA LEU A 274 -19.43 3.90 14.61
C LEU A 274 -20.87 4.42 14.47
N LEU A 275 -21.63 3.90 13.50
CA LEU A 275 -23.02 4.32 13.27
C LEU A 275 -23.97 3.78 14.35
N ALA A 276 -23.69 2.61 14.91
CA ALA A 276 -24.43 2.03 16.02
C ALA A 276 -24.13 2.73 17.37
N GLY A 277 -23.11 3.58 17.43
CA GLY A 277 -22.71 4.27 18.66
C GLY A 277 -22.01 3.36 19.67
N GLU A 278 -21.43 2.24 19.23
CA GLU A 278 -20.75 1.24 20.06
C GLU A 278 -19.35 1.70 20.52
N ARG A 279 -19.24 2.92 21.07
CA ARG A 279 -17.98 3.60 21.35
C ARG A 279 -17.01 2.81 22.24
N ASP A 280 -17.52 2.17 23.28
CA ASP A 280 -16.72 1.43 24.27
C ASP A 280 -16.54 -0.06 23.92
N LYS A 281 -17.07 -0.51 22.77
CA LYS A 281 -16.87 -1.88 22.30
C LYS A 281 -15.40 -2.07 21.93
N LYS A 282 -14.78 -3.16 22.41
CA LYS A 282 -13.39 -3.47 22.06
C LYS A 282 -13.30 -3.76 20.57
N LEU A 283 -12.20 -3.34 19.94
CA LEU A 283 -11.98 -3.60 18.51
C LEU A 283 -11.93 -5.10 18.19
N VAL A 284 -11.46 -5.93 19.12
CA VAL A 284 -11.51 -7.40 18.99
C VAL A 284 -12.91 -8.02 19.07
N ASP A 285 -13.89 -7.27 19.57
CA ASP A 285 -15.30 -7.67 19.54
C ASP A 285 -16.00 -7.15 18.28
N VAL A 286 -15.41 -6.15 17.61
CA VAL A 286 -15.85 -5.63 16.31
C VAL A 286 -15.35 -6.55 15.18
N TYR A 287 -14.13 -7.09 15.30
CA TYR A 287 -13.56 -8.08 14.40
C TYR A 287 -12.87 -9.20 15.18
N ASP A 288 -13.07 -10.45 14.74
CA ASP A 288 -12.41 -11.64 15.31
C ASP A 288 -10.89 -11.44 15.45
N GLN A 289 -10.32 -11.78 16.62
CA GLN A 289 -8.91 -11.50 16.94
C GLN A 289 -7.93 -12.08 15.90
N ASP A 290 -8.26 -13.24 15.29
CA ASP A 290 -7.43 -13.84 14.25
C ASP A 290 -7.28 -12.93 13.01
N VAL A 291 -8.27 -12.07 12.74
CA VAL A 291 -8.22 -11.09 11.63
C VAL A 291 -7.03 -10.16 11.82
N LEU A 292 -6.79 -9.70 13.05
CA LEU A 292 -5.68 -8.79 13.35
C LEU A 292 -4.35 -9.50 13.16
N TRP A 293 -4.20 -10.73 13.66
CA TRP A 293 -2.93 -11.46 13.66
C TRP A 293 -2.57 -12.10 12.33
N GLN A 294 -3.54 -12.36 11.44
CA GLN A 294 -3.29 -12.85 10.08
C GLN A 294 -2.71 -11.81 9.10
N CYS A 295 -2.64 -10.54 9.51
CA CYS A 295 -2.06 -9.47 8.69
C CYS A 295 -0.53 -9.54 8.64
N THR A 296 0.04 -9.69 7.45
CA THR A 296 1.49 -9.71 7.25
C THR A 296 2.12 -8.32 7.20
N THR A 297 1.34 -7.25 7.34
CA THR A 297 1.76 -5.86 7.11
C THR A 297 2.35 -5.59 5.73
N CYS A 298 2.00 -6.37 4.69
CA CYS A 298 2.57 -6.18 3.35
C CYS A 298 2.01 -4.99 2.56
N GLY A 299 0.95 -4.33 3.05
CA GLY A 299 0.35 -3.14 2.44
C GLY A 299 -0.37 -3.34 1.08
N ALA A 300 -0.57 -4.58 0.63
CA ALA A 300 -1.27 -4.86 -0.63
C ALA A 300 -2.69 -4.24 -0.69
N CYS A 301 -3.39 -4.24 0.44
CA CYS A 301 -4.74 -3.67 0.54
C CYS A 301 -4.78 -2.16 0.29
N GLU A 302 -3.83 -1.41 0.86
CA GLU A 302 -3.76 0.05 0.76
C GLU A 302 -3.25 0.53 -0.60
N GLN A 303 -2.32 -0.23 -1.21
CA GLN A 303 -1.82 0.09 -2.55
C GLN A 303 -2.91 -0.14 -3.62
N ALA A 304 -3.77 -1.14 -3.43
CA ALA A 304 -4.87 -1.46 -4.33
C ALA A 304 -6.11 -0.58 -4.13
N CYS A 305 -6.18 0.19 -3.03
CA CYS A 305 -7.35 1.00 -2.68
C CYS A 305 -7.43 2.27 -3.53
N PRO A 306 -8.49 2.46 -4.34
CA PRO A 306 -8.64 3.63 -5.20
C PRO A 306 -9.14 4.88 -4.46
N VAL A 307 -9.59 4.73 -3.21
CA VAL A 307 -10.21 5.81 -2.41
C VAL A 307 -9.40 6.16 -1.16
N GLY A 308 -8.14 5.71 -1.09
CA GLY A 308 -7.19 6.16 -0.07
C GLY A 308 -7.36 5.57 1.34
N VAL A 309 -8.16 4.51 1.51
CA VAL A 309 -8.35 3.83 2.81
C VAL A 309 -7.05 3.17 3.28
N GLU A 310 -6.68 3.45 4.53
CA GLU A 310 -5.54 2.89 5.25
C GLU A 310 -6.02 1.82 6.23
N HIS A 311 -5.37 0.65 6.25
CA HIS A 311 -5.74 -0.50 7.07
C HIS A 311 -4.67 -0.81 8.12
N LEU A 312 -3.38 -0.63 7.78
CA LEU A 312 -2.24 -0.95 8.61
C LEU A 312 -2.18 -0.14 9.89
N PRO A 313 -2.44 1.19 9.90
CA PRO A 313 -2.45 1.95 11.16
C PRO A 313 -3.51 1.44 12.14
N THR A 314 -4.70 1.09 11.66
CA THR A 314 -5.77 0.50 12.48
C THR A 314 -5.38 -0.89 12.99
N ILE A 315 -4.87 -1.77 12.13
CA ILE A 315 -4.49 -3.14 12.54
C ILE A 315 -3.34 -3.11 13.54
N ILE A 316 -2.27 -2.35 13.25
CA ILE A 316 -1.11 -2.25 14.15
C ILE A 316 -1.50 -1.55 15.45
N GLY A 317 -2.32 -0.50 15.38
CA GLY A 317 -2.86 0.18 16.55
C GLY A 317 -3.70 -0.74 17.45
N ALA A 318 -4.56 -1.58 16.86
CA ALA A 318 -5.34 -2.57 17.60
C ALA A 318 -4.44 -3.65 18.24
N ARG A 319 -3.43 -4.12 17.50
CA ARG A 319 -2.42 -5.03 18.05
C ARG A 319 -1.66 -4.41 19.23
N ARG A 320 -1.34 -3.11 19.18
CA ARG A 320 -0.72 -2.40 20.31
C ARG A 320 -1.60 -2.44 21.55
N GLY A 321 -2.89 -2.13 21.42
CA GLY A 321 -3.84 -2.22 22.55
C GLY A 321 -3.80 -3.61 23.20
N LEU A 322 -3.88 -4.66 22.38
CA LEU A 322 -3.81 -6.04 22.88
C LEU A 322 -2.48 -6.36 23.56
N VAL A 323 -1.35 -6.02 22.94
CA VAL A 323 -0.03 -6.34 23.50
C VAL A 323 0.21 -5.58 24.81
N SER A 324 -0.17 -4.29 24.88
CA SER A 324 -0.05 -3.47 26.09
C SER A 324 -0.87 -4.05 27.25
N ASN A 325 -2.00 -4.70 26.95
CA ASN A 325 -2.85 -5.37 27.93
C ASN A 325 -2.41 -6.82 28.25
N GLY A 326 -1.30 -7.29 27.68
CA GLY A 326 -0.84 -8.68 27.86
C GLY A 326 -1.67 -9.72 27.09
N GLU A 327 -2.49 -9.28 26.14
CA GLU A 327 -3.38 -10.11 25.30
C GLU A 327 -2.71 -10.50 23.95
N ALA A 328 -1.39 -10.49 23.90
CA ALA A 328 -0.64 -10.95 22.72
C ALA A 328 -0.85 -12.46 22.49
N PRO A 329 -0.95 -12.93 21.24
CA PRO A 329 -1.07 -14.35 20.96
C PRO A 329 0.18 -15.13 21.38
N GLU A 330 0.00 -16.35 21.86
CA GLU A 330 1.05 -17.16 22.48
C GLU A 330 2.27 -17.41 21.59
N PHE A 331 2.08 -17.51 20.27
CA PHE A 331 3.17 -17.73 19.31
C PHE A 331 4.19 -16.58 19.28
N LEU A 332 3.84 -15.39 19.78
CA LEU A 332 4.75 -14.23 19.87
C LEU A 332 5.59 -14.22 21.15
N THR A 333 5.23 -15.01 22.17
CA THR A 333 5.94 -15.03 23.45
C THR A 333 7.43 -15.36 23.32
N PRO A 334 7.84 -16.39 22.54
CA PRO A 334 9.26 -16.67 22.32
C PRO A 334 9.98 -15.51 21.63
N LEU A 335 9.33 -14.86 20.66
CA LEU A 335 9.89 -13.71 19.97
C LEU A 335 10.13 -12.54 20.93
N PHE A 336 9.15 -12.19 21.77
CA PHE A 336 9.31 -11.09 22.74
C PHE A 336 10.41 -11.39 23.75
N THR A 337 10.46 -12.62 24.25
CA THR A 337 11.54 -13.09 25.15
C THR A 337 12.92 -12.97 24.50
N ASN A 338 13.03 -13.32 23.21
CA ASN A 338 14.28 -13.23 22.46
C ASN A 338 14.72 -11.76 22.28
N LEU A 339 13.79 -10.87 21.94
CA LEU A 339 14.07 -9.44 21.80
C LEU A 339 14.52 -8.81 23.13
N GLU A 340 13.85 -9.15 24.23
CA GLU A 340 14.19 -8.65 25.56
C GLU A 340 15.57 -9.13 26.02
N ARG A 341 15.81 -10.45 25.97
CA ARG A 341 17.00 -11.06 26.58
C ARG A 341 18.23 -11.02 25.70
N ARG A 342 18.03 -11.03 24.38
CA ARG A 342 19.09 -11.24 23.38
C ARG A 342 19.14 -10.16 22.32
N GLN A 343 18.15 -9.27 22.28
CA GLN A 343 18.09 -8.14 21.36
C GLN A 343 18.14 -8.56 19.88
N ASN A 344 17.76 -9.81 19.57
CA ASN A 344 17.64 -10.36 18.22
C ASN A 344 16.48 -11.36 18.17
N ILE A 345 15.94 -11.59 16.98
CA ILE A 345 14.70 -12.37 16.80
C ILE A 345 14.89 -13.89 17.01
N TRP A 346 16.13 -14.38 17.03
CA TRP A 346 16.45 -15.80 17.09
C TRP A 346 16.83 -16.28 18.49
N GLY A 347 16.98 -15.38 19.46
CA GLY A 347 17.41 -15.71 20.82
C GLY A 347 18.87 -16.15 20.91
N LEU A 348 19.67 -15.86 19.88
CA LEU A 348 21.07 -16.29 19.81
C LEU A 348 22.00 -15.35 20.59
N MET A 349 23.14 -15.90 21.02
CA MET A 349 24.14 -15.19 21.80
C MET A 349 25.00 -14.28 20.91
N TYR A 350 25.44 -13.15 21.48
CA TYR A 350 26.23 -12.16 20.75
C TYR A 350 27.60 -12.67 20.26
N ASP A 351 28.15 -13.70 20.91
CA ASP A 351 29.40 -14.35 20.48
C ASP A 351 29.29 -14.99 19.09
N GLN A 352 28.09 -15.46 18.70
CA GLN A 352 27.84 -16.00 17.37
C GLN A 352 27.96 -14.91 16.29
N ARG A 353 27.41 -13.71 16.56
CA ARG A 353 27.62 -12.55 15.69
C ARG A 353 29.11 -12.18 15.62
N ALA A 354 29.79 -12.14 16.76
CA ALA A 354 31.21 -11.79 16.81
C ALA A 354 32.07 -12.77 15.98
N LYS A 355 31.79 -14.07 16.04
CA LYS A 355 32.41 -15.11 15.21
C LYS A 355 32.20 -14.83 13.72
N PHE A 356 30.99 -14.45 13.31
CA PHE A 356 30.72 -14.10 11.90
C PHE A 356 31.47 -12.83 11.48
N VAL A 357 31.42 -11.76 12.27
CA VAL A 357 32.13 -10.49 12.01
C VAL A 357 33.63 -10.73 11.83
N GLN A 358 34.24 -11.53 12.72
CA GLN A 358 35.66 -11.90 12.63
C GLN A 358 35.94 -12.76 11.39
N ALA A 359 35.14 -13.79 11.12
CA ALA A 359 35.30 -14.69 9.98
C ALA A 359 34.99 -14.04 8.62
N ALA A 360 34.32 -12.89 8.61
CA ALA A 360 34.08 -12.07 7.43
C ALA A 360 35.09 -10.90 7.31
N THR A 361 36.02 -10.79 8.26
CA THR A 361 37.06 -9.74 8.32
C THR A 361 36.42 -8.35 8.25
N LEU A 362 35.41 -8.12 9.09
CA LEU A 362 34.69 -6.85 9.17
C LEU A 362 35.25 -6.00 10.31
N GLU A 363 35.50 -4.73 10.01
CA GLU A 363 35.93 -3.74 10.99
C GLU A 363 34.73 -3.09 11.68
N THR A 364 34.97 -2.51 12.85
CA THR A 364 34.00 -1.59 13.45
C THR A 364 33.95 -0.31 12.62
N PHE A 365 32.74 0.18 12.35
CA PHE A 365 32.55 1.41 11.58
C PHE A 365 33.30 2.58 12.22
N ASP A 366 33.95 3.36 11.37
CA ASP A 366 34.76 4.53 11.71
C ASP A 366 34.53 5.55 10.57
N PRO A 367 33.91 6.70 10.83
CA PRO A 367 33.58 7.67 9.78
C PRO A 367 34.81 8.28 9.11
N ALA A 368 36.01 8.15 9.70
CA ALA A 368 37.27 8.59 9.07
C ALA A 368 37.82 7.58 8.05
N LYS A 369 37.40 6.31 8.11
CA LYS A 369 37.92 5.22 7.27
C LYS A 369 36.90 4.63 6.32
N HIS A 370 35.64 4.60 6.73
CA HIS A 370 34.58 3.82 6.08
C HIS A 370 33.57 4.73 5.39
N GLU A 371 33.28 4.45 4.10
CA GLU A 371 32.22 5.13 3.35
C GLU A 371 30.82 4.71 3.82
N TYR A 372 30.65 3.43 4.19
CA TYR A 372 29.35 2.85 4.54
C TYR A 372 29.36 2.12 5.87
N LEU A 373 28.27 2.24 6.63
CA LEU A 373 27.95 1.29 7.69
C LEU A 373 27.07 0.18 7.10
N ILE A 374 27.52 -1.07 7.18
CA ILE A 374 26.68 -2.21 6.83
C ILE A 374 25.87 -2.63 8.06
N TRP A 375 24.56 -2.54 7.94
CA TRP A 375 23.63 -3.05 8.95
C TRP A 375 23.31 -4.51 8.63
N LEU A 376 23.88 -5.43 9.41
CA LEU A 376 23.73 -6.88 9.20
C LEU A 376 22.27 -7.32 9.40
N GLY A 377 21.57 -6.68 10.34
CA GLY A 377 20.29 -7.10 10.86
C GLY A 377 20.36 -8.47 11.53
N CYS A 378 19.21 -8.95 12.01
CA CYS A 378 19.15 -10.27 12.64
C CYS A 378 19.51 -11.41 11.67
N ALA A 379 19.04 -11.35 10.42
CA ALA A 379 19.30 -12.41 9.45
C ALA A 379 20.78 -12.46 9.03
N GLY A 380 21.39 -11.31 8.68
CA GLY A 380 22.79 -11.28 8.29
C GLY A 380 23.75 -11.57 9.44
N ALA A 381 23.37 -11.26 10.68
CA ALA A 381 24.20 -11.56 11.84
C ALA A 381 24.15 -13.03 12.28
N PHE A 382 23.02 -13.72 12.10
CA PHE A 382 22.76 -14.99 12.80
C PHE A 382 22.27 -16.13 11.91
N GLU A 383 21.76 -15.88 10.71
CA GLU A 383 21.24 -16.93 9.82
C GLU A 383 22.33 -17.36 8.82
N ALA A 384 22.75 -18.61 8.91
CA ALA A 384 23.94 -19.11 8.21
C ALA A 384 23.78 -19.12 6.69
N ASP A 385 22.57 -19.38 6.18
CA ASP A 385 22.34 -19.34 4.74
C ASP A 385 22.37 -17.90 4.18
N TYR A 386 21.85 -16.94 4.93
CA TYR A 386 21.81 -15.53 4.57
C TYR A 386 23.17 -14.84 4.75
N GLN A 387 24.00 -15.32 5.67
CA GLN A 387 25.41 -14.90 5.78
C GLN A 387 26.18 -15.09 4.47
N LYS A 388 25.79 -16.04 3.61
CA LYS A 388 26.38 -16.19 2.25
C LYS A 388 26.07 -14.99 1.36
N SER A 389 24.84 -14.49 1.39
CA SER A 389 24.45 -13.26 0.69
C SER A 389 25.22 -12.05 1.20
N MET A 390 25.40 -11.94 2.52
CA MET A 390 26.19 -10.85 3.11
C MET A 390 27.66 -10.91 2.68
N ARG A 391 28.27 -12.09 2.61
CA ARG A 391 29.63 -12.26 2.07
C ARG A 391 29.72 -11.81 0.61
N SER A 392 28.75 -12.17 -0.22
CA SER A 392 28.68 -11.68 -1.61
C SER A 392 28.56 -10.16 -1.69
N LEU A 393 27.78 -9.53 -0.82
CA LEU A 393 27.75 -8.06 -0.73
C LEU A 393 29.12 -7.49 -0.36
N PHE A 394 29.82 -8.07 0.63
CA PHE A 394 31.15 -7.61 1.02
C PHE A 394 32.16 -7.73 -0.13
N ASP A 395 32.12 -8.84 -0.85
CA ASP A 395 32.99 -9.08 -2.01
C ASP A 395 32.71 -8.09 -3.14
N LEU A 396 31.43 -7.81 -3.43
CA LEU A 396 31.01 -6.79 -4.39
C LEU A 396 31.52 -5.40 -4.03
N LEU A 397 31.38 -5.00 -2.76
CA LEU A 397 31.86 -3.70 -2.28
C LEU A 397 33.39 -3.60 -2.36
N ARG A 398 34.12 -4.64 -1.92
CA ARG A 398 35.59 -4.69 -2.01
C ARG A 398 36.07 -4.66 -3.46
N ALA A 399 35.42 -5.39 -4.35
CA ALA A 399 35.74 -5.38 -5.78
C ALA A 399 35.55 -4.00 -6.43
N LYS A 400 34.64 -3.19 -5.90
CA LYS A 400 34.41 -1.79 -6.30
C LYS A 400 35.23 -0.78 -5.50
N GLY A 401 36.20 -1.23 -4.71
CA GLY A 401 37.10 -0.38 -3.94
C GLY A 401 36.41 0.40 -2.83
N LYS A 402 35.24 -0.05 -2.36
CA LYS A 402 34.46 0.63 -1.33
C LYS A 402 34.88 0.19 0.06
N THR A 403 35.01 1.14 0.97
CA THR A 403 35.31 0.87 2.38
C THR A 403 34.04 0.85 3.23
N PHE A 404 33.94 -0.10 4.14
CA PHE A 404 32.75 -0.26 4.99
C PHE A 404 33.07 -0.93 6.32
N GLY A 405 32.29 -0.61 7.34
CA GLY A 405 32.36 -1.24 8.65
C GLY A 405 30.98 -1.62 9.18
N VAL A 406 30.94 -2.33 10.30
CA VAL A 406 29.69 -2.70 10.99
C VAL A 406 29.62 -2.04 12.37
N LEU A 407 28.42 -1.94 12.94
CA LEU A 407 28.28 -1.46 14.32
C LEU A 407 28.91 -2.49 15.29
N SER A 408 29.64 -2.00 16.30
CA SER A 408 30.27 -2.84 17.32
C SER A 408 29.23 -3.61 18.15
N LYS A 409 28.12 -2.94 18.50
CA LYS A 409 26.96 -3.47 19.22
C LYS A 409 25.67 -3.25 18.45
N GLU A 410 25.37 -4.15 17.51
CA GLU A 410 24.14 -4.10 16.71
C GLU A 410 23.03 -4.92 17.35
N ARG A 411 21.82 -4.36 17.39
CA ARG A 411 20.60 -5.03 17.89
C ARG A 411 19.59 -5.15 16.75
N CYS A 412 18.50 -5.88 16.98
CA CYS A 412 17.32 -5.83 16.14
C CYS A 412 16.88 -4.37 15.94
N THR A 413 16.43 -4.02 14.74
CA THR A 413 15.90 -2.67 14.46
C THR A 413 14.63 -2.36 15.24
N GLY A 414 13.95 -3.39 15.75
CA GLY A 414 12.64 -3.30 16.39
C GLY A 414 11.47 -3.39 15.40
N ASP A 415 11.69 -3.65 14.10
CA ASP A 415 10.61 -3.75 13.09
C ASP A 415 9.49 -4.68 13.56
N VAL A 416 9.83 -5.93 13.88
CA VAL A 416 8.83 -6.94 14.24
C VAL A 416 8.07 -6.54 15.50
N ALA A 417 8.73 -5.96 16.51
CA ALA A 417 8.09 -5.46 17.72
C ALA A 417 7.06 -4.36 17.39
N LYS A 418 7.43 -3.40 16.55
CA LYS A 418 6.52 -2.34 16.10
C LYS A 418 5.32 -2.90 15.33
N ARG A 419 5.53 -3.87 14.43
CA ARG A 419 4.46 -4.45 13.60
C ARG A 419 3.53 -5.41 14.36
N THR A 420 4.01 -6.03 15.43
CA THR A 420 3.19 -6.86 16.32
C THR A 420 2.54 -6.05 17.44
N GLY A 421 2.89 -4.77 17.60
CA GLY A 421 2.30 -3.89 18.60
C GLY A 421 3.03 -3.84 19.94
N ASN A 422 4.20 -4.47 20.07
CA ASN A 422 5.04 -4.31 21.26
C ASN A 422 5.85 -3.02 21.17
N GLU A 423 5.17 -1.90 21.39
CA GLU A 423 5.73 -0.56 21.21
C GLU A 423 6.86 -0.28 22.21
N TYR A 424 6.74 -0.73 23.46
CA TYR A 424 7.78 -0.56 24.47
C TYR A 424 9.09 -1.21 24.03
N MET A 425 9.04 -2.48 23.61
CA MET A 425 10.20 -3.19 23.08
C MET A 425 10.78 -2.51 21.83
N TYR A 426 9.92 -2.00 20.94
CA TYR A 426 10.37 -1.26 19.76
C TYR A 426 11.15 0.00 20.16
N GLN A 427 10.58 0.85 21.02
CA GLN A 427 11.19 2.12 21.41
C GLN A 427 12.48 1.91 22.21
N GLU A 428 12.56 0.87 23.06
CA GLU A 428 13.77 0.52 23.80
C GLU A 428 14.91 0.14 22.84
N LEU A 429 14.65 -0.79 21.91
CA LEU A 429 15.63 -1.21 20.90
C LEU A 429 16.05 -0.05 19.99
N ALA A 430 15.08 0.74 19.53
CA ALA A 430 15.31 1.87 18.65
C ALA A 430 16.13 2.97 19.34
N THR A 431 15.82 3.31 20.59
CA THR A 431 16.54 4.34 21.36
C THR A 431 18.00 3.95 21.53
N GLN A 432 18.27 2.71 21.92
CA GLN A 432 19.64 2.20 22.07
C GLN A 432 20.40 2.20 20.72
N ASN A 433 19.76 1.77 19.64
CA ASN A 433 20.37 1.79 18.30
C ASN A 433 20.64 3.22 17.82
N ILE A 434 19.70 4.14 18.01
CA ILE A 434 19.86 5.55 17.63
C ILE A 434 21.02 6.19 18.39
N ALA A 435 21.18 5.90 19.69
CA ALA A 435 22.30 6.39 20.48
C ALA A 435 23.65 5.93 19.91
N ASP A 436 23.78 4.64 19.62
CA ASP A 436 25.01 4.07 19.05
C ASP A 436 25.28 4.59 17.64
N LEU A 437 24.24 4.75 16.81
CA LEU A 437 24.34 5.30 15.46
C LEU A 437 24.77 6.78 15.48
N ARG A 438 24.18 7.60 16.36
CA ARG A 438 24.61 9.00 16.56
C ARG A 438 26.07 9.07 17.01
N ALA A 439 26.47 8.24 17.96
CA ALA A 439 27.85 8.18 18.45
C ALA A 439 28.84 7.76 17.35
N SER A 440 28.42 6.91 16.41
CA SER A 440 29.26 6.48 15.28
C SER A 440 29.47 7.56 14.20
N GLY A 441 28.64 8.60 14.15
CA GLY A 441 28.70 9.65 13.13
C GLY A 441 28.35 9.17 11.71
N VAL A 442 27.71 8.01 11.58
CA VAL A 442 27.32 7.44 10.28
C VAL A 442 26.32 8.35 9.54
N LYS A 443 26.53 8.49 8.23
CA LYS A 443 25.63 9.25 7.34
C LYS A 443 24.82 8.35 6.41
N LYS A 444 25.40 7.22 6.00
CA LYS A 444 24.81 6.27 5.07
C LYS A 444 24.92 4.84 5.59
N ILE A 445 23.77 4.19 5.71
CA ILE A 445 23.61 2.82 6.18
C ILE A 445 23.12 1.95 5.03
N VAL A 446 23.79 0.82 4.80
CA VAL A 446 23.46 -0.13 3.75
C VAL A 446 22.99 -1.43 4.39
N THR A 447 21.88 -1.99 3.91
CA THR A 447 21.36 -3.28 4.39
C THR A 447 20.72 -4.08 3.27
N SER A 448 20.83 -5.42 3.33
CA SER A 448 20.10 -6.32 2.41
C SER A 448 18.70 -6.69 2.91
N CYS A 449 18.23 -6.05 3.99
CA CYS A 449 16.89 -6.27 4.54
C CYS A 449 15.99 -5.05 4.28
N PRO A 450 14.98 -5.12 3.41
CA PRO A 450 14.10 -3.99 3.15
C PRO A 450 13.22 -3.59 4.36
N HIS A 451 13.00 -4.51 5.31
CA HIS A 451 12.38 -4.17 6.60
C HIS A 451 13.28 -3.23 7.41
N CYS A 452 14.59 -3.49 7.43
CA CYS A 452 15.54 -2.62 8.11
C CYS A 452 15.62 -1.24 7.43
N VAL A 453 15.54 -1.17 6.09
CA VAL A 453 15.45 0.11 5.35
C VAL A 453 14.25 0.93 5.83
N LYS A 454 13.06 0.32 5.89
CA LYS A 454 11.85 0.98 6.41
C LYS A 454 12.04 1.47 7.84
N THR A 455 12.49 0.61 8.76
CA THR A 455 12.59 0.97 10.18
C THR A 455 13.64 2.04 10.42
N ILE A 456 14.84 1.90 9.86
CA ILE A 456 15.94 2.84 10.06
C ILE A 456 15.67 4.16 9.31
N GLY A 457 15.20 4.10 8.07
CA GLY A 457 15.01 5.30 7.24
C GLY A 457 13.76 6.12 7.58
N HIS A 458 12.71 5.48 8.11
CA HIS A 458 11.43 6.13 8.41
C HIS A 458 11.06 6.07 9.89
N ASP A 459 11.06 4.89 10.52
CA ASP A 459 10.53 4.81 11.88
C ASP A 459 11.47 5.46 12.90
N TYR A 460 12.79 5.40 12.70
CA TYR A 460 13.76 6.14 13.53
C TYR A 460 13.70 7.66 13.29
N ARG A 461 13.30 8.10 12.09
CA ARG A 461 13.02 9.53 11.82
C ARG A 461 11.90 10.06 12.68
N MET A 462 10.85 9.26 12.90
CA MET A 462 9.78 9.61 13.85
C MET A 462 10.25 9.64 15.32
N MET A 463 11.46 9.16 15.62
CA MET A 463 12.15 9.29 16.91
C MET A 463 13.27 10.36 16.87
N GLY A 464 13.28 11.22 15.85
CA GLY A 464 14.24 12.31 15.71
C GLY A 464 15.63 11.88 15.23
N TYR A 465 15.76 10.73 14.56
CA TYR A 465 17.00 10.28 13.95
C TYR A 465 16.86 10.11 12.43
N GLU A 466 17.52 10.99 11.69
CA GLU A 466 17.58 10.93 10.23
C GLU A 466 18.93 10.39 9.76
N VAL A 467 18.86 9.44 8.83
CA VAL A 467 20.02 8.84 8.17
C VAL A 467 19.61 8.35 6.79
N GLU A 468 20.54 8.33 5.84
CA GLU A 468 20.32 7.69 4.55
C GLU A 468 20.41 6.16 4.72
N ALA A 469 19.26 5.48 4.77
CA ALA A 469 19.20 4.02 4.79
C ALA A 469 18.88 3.50 3.39
N VAL A 470 19.80 2.72 2.78
CA VAL A 470 19.66 2.21 1.42
C VAL A 470 19.67 0.69 1.38
N HIS A 471 18.89 0.13 0.46
CA HIS A 471 18.94 -1.30 0.20
C HIS A 471 20.20 -1.64 -0.62
N SER A 472 20.80 -2.80 -0.36
CA SER A 472 21.99 -3.27 -1.09
C SER A 472 21.76 -3.38 -2.60
N ALA A 473 20.54 -3.73 -3.04
CA ALA A 473 20.18 -3.76 -4.46
C ALA A 473 20.37 -2.39 -5.14
N SER A 474 19.90 -1.30 -4.54
CA SER A 474 20.03 0.04 -5.13
C SER A 474 21.49 0.50 -5.15
N LEU A 475 22.24 0.26 -4.08
CA LEU A 475 23.67 0.60 -4.04
C LEU A 475 24.49 -0.19 -5.06
N VAL A 476 24.31 -1.52 -5.11
CA VAL A 476 25.08 -2.37 -6.02
C VAL A 476 24.70 -2.09 -7.47
N GLU A 477 23.43 -1.79 -7.77
CA GLU A 477 23.03 -1.33 -9.09
C GLU A 477 23.82 -0.08 -9.48
N GLU A 478 23.81 0.96 -8.62
CA GLU A 478 24.56 2.20 -8.84
C GLU A 478 26.06 1.94 -9.09
N LEU A 479 26.70 1.14 -8.23
CA LEU A 479 28.14 0.86 -8.30
C LEU A 479 28.55 0.00 -9.50
N THR A 480 27.60 -0.68 -10.14
CA THR A 480 27.86 -1.56 -11.28
C THR A 480 27.33 -1.02 -12.61
N ARG A 481 26.85 0.24 -12.64
CA ARG A 481 26.29 0.87 -13.85
C ARG A 481 27.24 0.92 -15.04
N ASP A 482 28.52 1.07 -14.74
CA ASP A 482 29.64 1.10 -15.68
C ASP A 482 29.96 -0.28 -16.29
N ILE A 483 29.54 -1.37 -15.63
CA ILE A 483 29.81 -2.72 -16.09
C ILE A 483 28.85 -3.09 -17.21
N MET A 484 29.41 -3.30 -18.40
CA MET A 484 28.71 -3.81 -19.58
C MET A 484 29.25 -5.20 -19.92
N VAL A 485 28.37 -6.21 -19.87
CA VAL A 485 28.72 -7.60 -20.15
C VAL A 485 27.83 -8.13 -21.26
N GLU A 486 28.46 -8.69 -22.31
CA GLU A 486 27.75 -9.44 -23.34
C GLU A 486 27.65 -10.90 -22.91
N TRP A 487 26.43 -11.36 -22.67
CA TRP A 487 26.13 -12.75 -22.32
C TRP A 487 25.76 -13.52 -23.58
N ARG A 488 26.51 -14.58 -23.91
CA ARG A 488 26.19 -15.49 -25.02
C ARG A 488 24.86 -16.20 -24.79
N GLU A 489 24.62 -16.62 -23.55
CA GLU A 489 23.39 -17.24 -23.11
C GLU A 489 22.93 -16.55 -21.83
N ARG A 490 21.63 -16.28 -21.74
CA ARG A 490 20.98 -15.73 -20.55
C ARG A 490 20.23 -16.83 -19.83
N GLU A 491 20.33 -16.84 -18.51
CA GLU A 491 19.64 -17.81 -17.67
C GLU A 491 18.22 -17.35 -17.39
N ASN A 492 17.24 -18.25 -17.53
CA ASN A 492 15.84 -17.93 -17.23
C ASN A 492 15.62 -17.85 -15.71
N VAL A 493 15.32 -16.64 -15.24
CA VAL A 493 15.16 -16.32 -13.82
C VAL A 493 13.76 -15.75 -13.59
N THR A 494 13.15 -16.07 -12.46
CA THR A 494 12.00 -15.31 -11.96
C THR A 494 12.39 -14.53 -10.71
N TYR A 495 11.92 -13.29 -10.61
CA TYR A 495 12.20 -12.42 -9.47
C TYR A 495 11.02 -12.39 -8.52
N HIS A 496 11.28 -12.60 -7.22
CA HIS A 496 10.32 -12.32 -6.18
C HIS A 496 10.50 -10.90 -5.64
N ASP A 497 9.63 -9.98 -6.06
CA ASP A 497 9.53 -8.63 -5.52
C ASP A 497 9.17 -8.64 -4.00
N PRO A 498 10.08 -8.23 -3.10
CA PRO A 498 9.77 -8.11 -1.68
C PRO A 498 8.82 -6.93 -1.45
N CYS A 499 7.75 -7.15 -0.67
CA CYS A 499 6.76 -6.09 -0.43
C CYS A 499 7.35 -4.84 0.25
N TYR A 500 8.31 -4.99 1.17
CA TYR A 500 8.99 -3.86 1.82
C TYR A 500 10.00 -3.15 0.90
N LEU A 501 10.47 -3.79 -0.18
CA LEU A 501 11.38 -3.14 -1.12
C LEU A 501 10.58 -2.37 -2.18
N GLY A 502 9.61 -3.03 -2.80
CA GLY A 502 8.73 -2.39 -3.78
C GLY A 502 7.76 -1.39 -3.13
N ARG A 503 6.79 -1.85 -2.33
CA ARG A 503 5.69 -0.97 -1.88
C ARG A 503 6.08 0.09 -0.86
N TYR A 504 7.08 -0.19 -0.03
CA TYR A 504 7.46 0.69 1.07
C TYR A 504 8.63 1.62 0.70
N ALA A 505 9.59 1.13 -0.10
CA ALA A 505 10.76 1.90 -0.51
C ALA A 505 10.71 2.36 -1.98
N ASP A 506 9.71 1.95 -2.75
CA ASP A 506 9.53 2.27 -4.18
C ASP A 506 10.70 1.81 -5.06
N VAL A 507 11.36 0.72 -4.66
CA VAL A 507 12.51 0.13 -5.36
C VAL A 507 12.04 -1.10 -6.16
N HIS A 508 11.95 -0.91 -7.48
CA HIS A 508 11.44 -1.93 -8.41
C HIS A 508 12.41 -2.22 -9.56
N ALA A 509 13.07 -1.18 -10.08
CA ALA A 509 13.86 -1.26 -11.30
C ALA A 509 15.27 -1.82 -11.02
N GLU A 510 15.87 -1.45 -9.89
CA GLU A 510 17.27 -1.75 -9.58
C GLU A 510 17.55 -3.25 -9.45
N PRO A 511 16.70 -4.06 -8.78
CA PRO A 511 16.88 -5.51 -8.77
C PRO A 511 16.82 -6.12 -10.18
N ARG A 512 15.92 -5.63 -11.05
CA ARG A 512 15.77 -6.11 -12.42
C ARG A 512 16.96 -5.72 -13.29
N ALA A 513 17.40 -4.46 -13.19
CA ALA A 513 18.58 -3.97 -13.88
C ALA A 513 19.83 -4.77 -13.51
N LEU A 514 20.00 -5.12 -12.23
CA LEU A 514 21.08 -6.01 -11.79
C LEU A 514 20.96 -7.41 -12.40
N LEU A 515 19.79 -8.03 -12.32
CA LEU A 515 19.55 -9.36 -12.89
C LEU A 515 19.88 -9.39 -14.39
N GLU A 516 19.33 -8.46 -15.16
CA GLU A 516 19.52 -8.38 -16.62
C GLU A 516 20.97 -8.06 -16.99
N ARG A 517 21.63 -7.15 -16.28
CA ARG A 517 23.05 -6.81 -16.49
C ARG A 517 23.95 -8.02 -16.26
N PHE A 518 23.61 -8.84 -15.28
CA PHE A 518 24.37 -10.04 -14.90
C PHE A 518 23.75 -11.34 -15.44
N GLY A 519 23.19 -11.28 -16.65
CA GLY A 519 22.94 -12.47 -17.48
C GLY A 519 21.62 -13.18 -17.23
N ALA A 520 20.65 -12.55 -16.57
CA ALA A 520 19.30 -13.07 -16.48
C ALA A 520 18.46 -12.70 -17.71
N SER A 521 17.52 -13.59 -18.05
CA SER A 521 16.30 -13.30 -18.80
C SER A 521 15.15 -13.46 -17.82
N ILE A 522 14.45 -12.38 -17.50
CA ILE A 522 13.45 -12.40 -16.42
C ILE A 522 12.09 -12.87 -16.95
N THR A 523 11.58 -13.96 -16.39
CA THR A 523 10.18 -14.38 -16.56
C THR A 523 9.38 -13.94 -15.34
N GLU A 524 8.57 -12.90 -15.53
CA GLU A 524 7.79 -12.31 -14.44
C GLU A 524 6.60 -13.22 -14.03
N PRO A 525 6.36 -13.43 -12.72
CA PRO A 525 5.14 -14.08 -12.27
C PRO A 525 3.93 -13.18 -12.54
N ALA A 526 2.72 -13.74 -12.59
CA ALA A 526 1.49 -12.97 -12.82
C ALA A 526 1.30 -11.78 -11.85
N ARG A 527 1.85 -11.90 -10.63
CA ARG A 527 1.89 -10.86 -9.60
C ARG A 527 3.34 -10.42 -9.33
N HIS A 528 3.74 -9.31 -9.95
CA HIS A 528 5.07 -8.71 -9.91
C HIS A 528 4.99 -7.17 -9.86
N GLY A 529 6.14 -6.50 -9.73
CA GLY A 529 6.28 -5.04 -9.79
C GLY A 529 5.47 -4.34 -8.70
N ASP A 530 4.47 -3.55 -9.09
CA ASP A 530 3.54 -2.86 -8.19
C ASP A 530 2.49 -3.76 -7.55
N ASN A 531 2.33 -5.01 -7.99
CA ASN A 531 1.36 -5.94 -7.41
C ASN A 531 1.94 -7.29 -6.99
N PRO A 532 2.97 -7.34 -6.14
CA PRO A 532 3.61 -8.59 -5.77
C PRO A 532 2.79 -9.36 -4.74
N PHE A 533 2.77 -10.68 -4.82
CA PHE A 533 2.17 -11.52 -3.79
C PHE A 533 3.17 -11.74 -2.65
N CYS A 534 2.73 -11.55 -1.40
CA CYS A 534 3.58 -11.58 -0.19
C CYS A 534 4.18 -12.98 0.06
N CYS A 535 5.37 -13.04 0.68
CA CYS A 535 5.98 -14.30 1.13
C CYS A 535 5.36 -14.87 2.41
N GLY A 536 4.76 -14.03 3.26
CA GLY A 536 4.06 -14.44 4.49
C GLY A 536 4.73 -14.00 5.79
N ALA A 537 6.02 -13.66 5.81
CA ALA A 537 6.77 -13.46 7.06
C ALA A 537 6.46 -12.19 7.88
N GLY A 538 6.01 -11.12 7.22
CA GLY A 538 5.87 -9.82 7.89
C GLY A 538 4.82 -9.82 9.01
N GLY A 539 4.81 -8.78 9.84
CA GLY A 539 3.79 -8.64 10.89
C GLY A 539 3.86 -9.66 12.03
N GLY A 540 4.99 -10.36 12.18
CA GLY A 540 5.21 -11.40 13.19
C GLY A 540 4.99 -12.83 12.70
N LEU A 541 4.45 -13.02 11.49
CA LEU A 541 4.03 -14.34 11.01
C LEU A 541 5.16 -15.26 10.54
N LEU A 542 6.41 -14.79 10.53
CA LEU A 542 7.56 -15.69 10.45
C LEU A 542 7.58 -16.74 11.58
N PHE A 543 7.02 -16.40 12.74
CA PHE A 543 7.03 -17.23 13.95
C PHE A 543 5.72 -17.97 14.19
N GLU A 544 4.73 -17.82 13.30
CA GLU A 544 3.49 -18.59 13.37
C GLU A 544 3.66 -19.91 12.62
N GLU A 545 3.58 -21.02 13.36
CA GLU A 545 3.70 -22.35 12.77
C GLU A 545 2.35 -22.89 12.27
N HIS A 546 1.25 -22.50 12.90
CA HIS A 546 -0.08 -23.04 12.66
C HIS A 546 -0.98 -21.98 12.01
N GLU A 547 -0.80 -21.80 10.71
CA GLU A 547 -1.67 -20.93 9.93
C GLU A 547 -2.98 -21.63 9.53
N PHE A 548 -4.11 -20.92 9.65
CA PHE A 548 -5.36 -21.33 9.02
C PHE A 548 -5.26 -21.25 7.48
N GLY A 549 -5.90 -22.19 6.79
CA GLY A 549 -5.90 -22.26 5.33
C GLY A 549 -4.53 -22.64 4.75
N LYS A 550 -4.29 -22.27 3.49
CA LYS A 550 -3.00 -22.50 2.84
C LYS A 550 -1.96 -21.51 3.37
N ARG A 551 -0.71 -21.96 3.58
CA ARG A 551 0.37 -21.03 3.92
C ARG A 551 0.61 -20.02 2.78
N ILE A 552 0.79 -18.75 3.15
CA ILE A 552 1.03 -17.68 2.16
C ILE A 552 2.29 -17.93 1.34
N SER A 553 3.34 -18.45 2.00
CA SER A 553 4.60 -18.81 1.35
C SER A 553 4.42 -19.92 0.31
N GLN A 554 3.57 -20.91 0.59
CA GLN A 554 3.30 -22.03 -0.31
C GLN A 554 2.57 -21.57 -1.58
N GLU A 555 1.52 -20.76 -1.43
CA GLU A 555 0.82 -20.16 -2.57
C GLU A 555 1.76 -19.30 -3.42
N ARG A 556 2.62 -18.49 -2.77
CA ARG A 556 3.59 -17.69 -3.51
C ARG A 556 4.63 -18.54 -4.23
N PHE A 557 5.16 -19.57 -3.58
CA PHE A 557 6.15 -20.46 -4.18
C PHE A 557 5.58 -21.14 -5.43
N GLU A 558 4.35 -21.64 -5.39
CA GLU A 558 3.70 -22.21 -6.57
C GLU A 558 3.49 -21.20 -7.70
N GLN A 559 3.16 -19.94 -7.39
CA GLN A 559 3.08 -18.88 -8.41
C GLN A 559 4.43 -18.60 -9.07
N LEU A 560 5.52 -18.65 -8.31
CA LEU A 560 6.88 -18.48 -8.83
C LEU A 560 7.29 -19.69 -9.67
N GLN A 561 6.97 -20.90 -9.23
CA GLN A 561 7.25 -22.14 -9.97
C GLN A 561 6.50 -22.19 -11.31
N LYS A 562 5.26 -21.69 -11.36
CA LYS A 562 4.45 -21.61 -12.59
C LYS A 562 5.07 -20.76 -13.70
N THR A 563 6.08 -19.94 -13.40
CA THR A 563 6.84 -19.21 -14.43
C THR A 563 7.72 -20.13 -15.28
N GLY A 564 8.04 -21.33 -14.79
CA GLY A 564 8.96 -22.25 -15.45
C GLY A 564 10.42 -21.82 -15.40
N ALA A 565 10.77 -20.79 -14.62
CA ALA A 565 12.16 -20.40 -14.41
C ALA A 565 12.92 -21.44 -13.56
N GLY A 566 14.15 -21.75 -13.96
CA GLY A 566 15.03 -22.67 -13.23
C GLY A 566 15.55 -22.07 -11.91
N THR A 567 15.60 -20.74 -11.84
CA THR A 567 16.11 -19.99 -10.69
C THR A 567 15.11 -18.93 -10.24
N VAL A 568 14.86 -18.85 -8.93
CA VAL A 568 14.09 -17.80 -8.28
C VAL A 568 15.06 -16.91 -7.50
N VAL A 569 15.09 -15.62 -7.82
CA VAL A 569 15.92 -14.64 -7.13
C VAL A 569 15.08 -13.79 -6.16
N MET A 570 15.62 -13.57 -4.96
CA MET A 570 14.99 -12.81 -3.89
C MET A 570 15.93 -11.71 -3.38
N ALA A 571 15.37 -10.62 -2.84
CA ALA A 571 16.14 -9.50 -2.30
C ALA A 571 15.69 -9.13 -0.88
N CYS A 572 15.36 -10.14 -0.06
CA CYS A 572 14.92 -9.95 1.31
C CYS A 572 15.15 -11.23 2.12
N PRO A 573 15.75 -11.16 3.32
CA PRO A 573 16.03 -12.34 4.13
C PRO A 573 14.76 -13.08 4.56
N PHE A 574 13.70 -12.35 4.93
CA PHE A 574 12.43 -12.96 5.30
C PHE A 574 11.75 -13.67 4.12
N CYS A 575 11.85 -13.11 2.91
CA CYS A 575 11.38 -13.79 1.70
C CYS A 575 12.19 -15.07 1.45
N SER A 576 13.52 -15.01 1.61
CA SER A 576 14.42 -16.17 1.47
C SER A 576 14.00 -17.30 2.41
N ILE A 577 13.86 -17.02 3.70
CA ILE A 577 13.48 -18.03 4.71
C ILE A 577 12.13 -18.66 4.37
N MET A 578 11.10 -17.84 4.10
CA MET A 578 9.75 -18.36 3.86
C MET A 578 9.63 -19.17 2.58
N LEU A 579 10.24 -18.72 1.49
CA LEU A 579 10.10 -19.38 0.19
C LEU A 579 11.01 -20.61 0.06
N LYS A 580 12.19 -20.61 0.69
CA LYS A 580 13.01 -21.83 0.80
C LYS A 580 12.34 -22.88 1.69
N GLY A 581 11.69 -22.45 2.78
CA GLY A 581 10.86 -23.33 3.60
C GLY A 581 9.70 -23.95 2.80
N ALA A 582 9.01 -23.16 1.97
CA ALA A 582 7.97 -23.67 1.07
C ALA A 582 8.54 -24.66 0.03
N GLN A 583 9.68 -24.34 -0.60
CA GLN A 583 10.34 -25.23 -1.54
C GLN A 583 10.65 -26.60 -0.90
N ALA A 584 11.23 -26.61 0.30
CA ALA A 584 11.63 -27.83 1.00
C ALA A 584 10.45 -28.81 1.21
N SER A 585 9.22 -28.32 1.21
CA SER A 585 8.01 -29.14 1.33
C SER A 585 7.56 -29.81 0.01
N THR A 586 8.13 -29.43 -1.14
CA THR A 586 7.66 -29.84 -2.47
C THR A 586 8.69 -30.61 -3.31
N ASN A 587 9.96 -30.70 -2.87
CA ASN A 587 11.09 -31.26 -3.64
C ASN A 587 11.22 -30.69 -5.08
N ALA A 588 10.73 -29.48 -5.33
CA ALA A 588 10.80 -28.86 -6.64
C ALA A 588 12.26 -28.53 -7.02
N PRO A 589 12.73 -28.89 -8.23
CA PRO A 589 14.10 -28.67 -8.68
C PRO A 589 14.31 -27.21 -9.16
N VAL A 590 14.00 -26.24 -8.30
CA VAL A 590 14.16 -24.80 -8.58
C VAL A 590 15.26 -24.24 -7.70
N GLN A 591 16.22 -23.52 -8.26
CA GLN A 591 17.28 -22.91 -7.45
C GLN A 591 16.76 -21.63 -6.77
N MET A 592 16.85 -21.56 -5.44
CA MET A 592 16.46 -20.37 -4.68
C MET A 592 17.70 -19.59 -4.26
N VAL A 593 17.86 -18.38 -4.81
CA VAL A 593 19.08 -17.56 -4.64
C VAL A 593 18.74 -16.14 -4.16
N ASP A 594 19.62 -15.57 -3.35
CA ASP A 594 19.56 -14.15 -3.01
C ASP A 594 20.27 -13.30 -4.09
N LEU A 595 19.75 -12.10 -4.35
CA LEU A 595 20.22 -11.19 -5.39
C LEU A 595 21.72 -10.88 -5.28
N MET A 596 22.26 -10.68 -4.08
CA MET A 596 23.69 -10.38 -3.93
C MET A 596 24.54 -11.58 -4.32
N THR A 597 24.12 -12.79 -3.95
CA THR A 597 24.79 -14.03 -4.35
C THR A 597 24.71 -14.28 -5.85
N TRP A 598 23.58 -13.97 -6.48
CA TRP A 598 23.44 -14.02 -7.94
C TRP A 598 24.45 -13.10 -8.62
N VAL A 599 24.45 -11.81 -8.25
CA VAL A 599 25.28 -10.78 -8.88
C VAL A 599 26.76 -11.08 -8.68
N ASP A 600 27.18 -11.38 -7.45
CA ASP A 600 28.56 -11.71 -7.13
C ASP A 600 29.06 -12.96 -7.89
N GLY A 601 28.24 -14.02 -7.94
CA GLY A 601 28.58 -15.24 -8.67
C GLY A 601 28.78 -14.99 -10.17
N LYS A 602 27.91 -14.19 -10.79
CA LYS A 602 28.02 -13.82 -12.20
C LYS A 602 29.18 -12.87 -12.44
N MET A 603 29.41 -11.90 -11.56
CA MET A 603 30.52 -10.95 -11.66
C MET A 603 31.87 -11.66 -11.60
N LYS A 604 32.05 -12.66 -10.72
CA LYS A 604 33.27 -13.47 -10.65
C LYS A 604 33.50 -14.32 -11.90
N ALA A 605 32.44 -14.69 -12.62
CA ALA A 605 32.52 -15.41 -13.89
C ALA A 605 32.89 -14.51 -15.08
N VAL A 606 32.72 -13.19 -14.97
CA VAL A 606 33.17 -12.22 -15.97
C VAL A 606 34.67 -12.06 -15.84
N LYS A 607 35.45 -12.73 -16.70
CA LYS A 607 36.90 -12.44 -16.80
C LYS A 607 37.09 -10.95 -17.09
N PRO A 608 37.89 -10.21 -16.30
CA PRO A 608 38.25 -8.86 -16.68
C PRO A 608 38.98 -8.93 -18.03
N ARG A 609 38.57 -8.12 -19.01
CA ARG A 609 39.43 -7.81 -20.16
C ARG A 609 40.66 -7.12 -19.58
N CYS A 610 41.72 -7.88 -19.30
CA CYS A 610 43.03 -7.29 -19.05
C CYS A 610 43.37 -6.42 -20.25
N ALA A 611 43.83 -5.20 -19.97
CA ALA A 611 44.45 -4.31 -20.94
C ALA A 611 45.52 -5.09 -21.73
N PRO A 612 45.77 -4.76 -23.01
CA PRO A 612 46.76 -5.47 -23.81
C PRO A 612 48.13 -5.37 -23.12
N ALA A 613 48.68 -6.52 -22.73
CA ALA A 613 50.10 -6.65 -22.49
C ALA A 613 50.77 -6.68 -23.86
N ASP A 614 51.32 -5.54 -24.30
CA ASP A 614 52.54 -5.49 -25.10
C ASP A 614 52.94 -4.05 -25.42
N ALA A 615 54.04 -3.60 -24.81
CA ALA A 615 54.97 -2.67 -25.42
C ALA A 615 56.37 -3.01 -24.87
N GLY A 616 57.17 -3.61 -25.75
CA GLY A 616 58.40 -4.35 -25.48
C GLY A 616 59.50 -3.63 -24.69
N GLN A 617 60.32 -4.45 -24.04
CA GLN A 617 61.70 -4.12 -23.72
C GLN A 617 62.53 -4.11 -25.01
N PRO A 618 63.38 -3.09 -25.27
CA PRO A 618 64.31 -3.14 -26.39
C PRO A 618 65.47 -4.08 -26.06
N GLN A 619 65.74 -5.02 -26.97
CA GLN A 619 66.97 -5.80 -27.00
C GLN A 619 68.16 -4.86 -27.21
N ALA A 620 69.21 -5.06 -26.42
CA ALA A 620 70.51 -4.47 -26.63
C ALA A 620 71.18 -5.16 -27.83
N GLU A 621 71.45 -4.40 -28.88
CA GLU A 621 72.40 -4.79 -29.92
C GLU A 621 73.75 -4.12 -29.67
N THR A 622 74.75 -4.97 -29.65
CA THR A 622 76.18 -4.67 -29.76
C THR A 622 76.47 -3.94 -31.07
N HIS A 623 77.11 -2.77 -31.00
CA HIS A 623 78.32 -2.40 -31.73
C HIS A 623 78.86 -1.05 -31.25
#